data_AF-A0A3N5KA07-F1
#
_entry.id   AF-A0A3N5KA07-F1
#
_cell.length_a   1.000
_cell.length_b   1.000
_cell.length_c   1.000
_cell.angle_alpha   90.00
_cell.angle_beta   90.00
_cell.angle_gamma   90.00
#
_symmetry.space_group_name_H-M   'P 1'
#
loop_
_entity.id
_entity.type
_entity.pdbx_description
1 polymer ?
#
loop_
_entity_poly.entity_id
_entity_poly.type
_entity_poly.pdbx_seq_one_letter_code
_entity_poly.pdbx_strand_id
1 'polypeptide(L)'
;MAGTADSPAAGRRHDTFRVGKRGTRSPRMLDLSSQSTTSPTASDEIARVRRNRLILTIVLASVVGLTAVQVTIQQLKFPTPIASNILIFALVNINIVLLLLLVLLVFRSLFKVYLERRENVLGSKIRVKLAVAFVGLALLPAGLLFLVASNLITSSVDAWFNIQIERSLETALEVAQTYSRASQDDTLAQAQQIAARVSEAWAADQGMPIVRRMAVEKAREYGLDSLQLFNRQRAEFAQWRGPKIPEEALLSPASRLVRRALEGEPVVTVQFAAGVDLIRAVVPVLRSGASRDVLAAVAVAAWVPSALSSKAEEIETGIKEYQQLRMLKNPIKGIYLMLFLMVTLAIIFGAIWVGVYLARGITGPIQQLAEGTRKVAAGDLTFRVQAKADDEIGMLVDSFNEMT
;
A
#
# COMPACT_ATOMS: atom_id res chain seq x y z
N MET A 1 -50.13 -5.77 79.44
CA MET A 1 -51.39 -5.79 78.66
C MET A 1 -51.48 -7.17 78.02
N ALA A 2 -52.03 -8.16 78.74
CA ALA A 2 -53.43 -8.64 78.63
C ALA A 2 -53.68 -9.32 77.25
N GLY A 3 -54.10 -10.57 77.09
CA GLY A 3 -54.53 -11.68 77.96
C GLY A 3 -54.81 -12.89 77.02
N THR A 4 -54.48 -14.13 77.42
CA THR A 4 -55.42 -15.22 77.83
C THR A 4 -56.29 -15.80 76.70
N ALA A 5 -56.02 -17.04 76.27
CA ALA A 5 -56.78 -18.30 76.56
C ALA A 5 -57.41 -18.80 75.24
N ASP A 6 -57.65 -20.08 74.93
CA ASP A 6 -57.98 -21.22 75.77
C ASP A 6 -57.75 -22.56 75.00
N SER A 7 -57.74 -23.67 75.75
CA SER A 7 -57.41 -25.04 75.34
C SER A 7 -58.70 -25.90 75.16
N PRO A 8 -58.73 -27.26 75.23
CA PRO A 8 -59.16 -28.13 74.14
C PRO A 8 -60.40 -29.01 74.47
N ALA A 9 -60.90 -29.81 73.51
CA ALA A 9 -61.76 -30.96 73.85
C ALA A 9 -61.70 -32.09 72.81
N ALA A 10 -61.42 -33.29 73.32
CA ALA A 10 -61.44 -34.57 72.63
C ALA A 10 -62.85 -35.19 72.62
N GLY A 11 -63.17 -35.97 71.59
CA GLY A 11 -64.39 -36.78 71.49
C GLY A 11 -64.12 -38.07 70.70
N ARG A 12 -64.58 -39.20 71.23
CA ARG A 12 -64.16 -40.59 70.95
C ARG A 12 -65.33 -41.41 70.36
N ARG A 13 -64.99 -42.42 69.52
CA ARG A 13 -65.76 -43.65 69.14
C ARG A 13 -66.94 -43.43 68.16
N HIS A 14 -67.40 -44.37 67.32
CA HIS A 14 -67.44 -45.84 67.32
C HIS A 14 -67.45 -46.42 65.88
N ASP A 15 -67.03 -47.68 65.78
CA ASP A 15 -67.03 -48.58 64.59
C ASP A 15 -68.41 -48.86 63.98
N THR A 16 -68.46 -49.14 62.67
CA THR A 16 -69.30 -50.22 62.11
C THR A 16 -68.70 -50.87 60.85
N PHE A 17 -68.79 -52.20 60.86
CA PHE A 17 -68.43 -53.29 59.95
C PHE A 17 -69.16 -53.31 58.58
N ARG A 18 -68.54 -53.81 57.47
CA ARG A 18 -68.99 -54.99 56.65
C ARG A 18 -68.19 -55.24 55.32
N VAL A 19 -67.49 -56.38 55.29
CA VAL A 19 -67.35 -57.44 54.23
C VAL A 19 -67.05 -57.10 52.75
N GLY A 20 -65.79 -57.39 52.33
CA GLY A 20 -65.40 -58.48 51.40
C GLY A 20 -65.60 -58.39 49.88
N LYS A 21 -64.51 -58.48 49.09
CA LYS A 21 -64.28 -59.53 48.06
C LYS A 21 -62.89 -59.47 47.39
N ARG A 22 -62.47 -60.66 46.96
CA ARG A 22 -61.20 -61.17 46.40
C ARG A 22 -60.54 -60.34 45.28
N GLY A 23 -59.21 -60.25 45.37
CA GLY A 23 -58.23 -60.79 44.41
C GLY A 23 -58.18 -60.23 42.98
N THR A 24 -57.03 -59.66 42.59
CA THR A 24 -56.16 -60.09 41.47
C THR A 24 -54.97 -59.13 41.32
N ARG A 25 -53.76 -59.70 41.25
CA ARG A 25 -52.51 -59.00 40.90
C ARG A 25 -52.34 -59.06 39.38
N SER A 26 -52.02 -57.93 38.72
CA SER A 26 -51.18 -57.76 37.52
C SER A 26 -51.35 -56.32 36.96
N PRO A 27 -50.45 -55.79 36.11
CA PRO A 27 -49.00 -55.71 36.22
C PRO A 27 -48.52 -54.24 36.13
N ARG A 28 -47.26 -54.01 36.51
CA ARG A 28 -46.57 -52.72 36.45
C ARG A 28 -46.36 -52.31 34.99
N MET A 29 -47.20 -51.40 34.50
CA MET A 29 -47.06 -50.79 33.16
C MET A 29 -45.92 -49.77 33.23
N LEU A 30 -44.84 -50.01 32.48
CA LEU A 30 -43.79 -49.02 32.23
C LEU A 30 -44.40 -47.89 31.41
N ASP A 31 -44.51 -46.72 32.02
CA ASP A 31 -44.86 -45.47 31.35
C ASP A 31 -43.68 -45.04 30.45
N LEU A 32 -43.81 -45.34 29.16
CA LEU A 32 -42.97 -44.83 28.08
C LEU A 32 -43.45 -43.41 27.72
N SER A 33 -43.19 -42.43 28.57
CA SER A 33 -43.37 -41.02 28.21
C SER A 33 -42.38 -40.09 28.93
N SER A 34 -41.14 -40.01 28.43
CA SER A 34 -40.30 -38.81 28.56
C SER A 34 -38.96 -38.96 27.82
N GLN A 35 -39.00 -39.12 26.50
CA GLN A 35 -37.89 -38.59 25.71
C GLN A 35 -38.04 -37.07 25.68
N SER A 36 -37.36 -36.42 26.62
CA SER A 36 -37.08 -34.99 26.54
C SER A 36 -36.14 -34.77 25.36
N THR A 37 -36.71 -34.60 24.17
CA THR A 37 -36.06 -33.85 23.12
C THR A 37 -35.83 -32.45 23.69
N THR A 38 -34.62 -32.18 24.15
CA THR A 38 -34.20 -30.84 24.53
C THR A 38 -34.19 -30.01 23.24
N SER A 39 -35.36 -29.45 22.92
CA SER A 39 -35.49 -28.34 21.99
C SER A 39 -34.48 -27.28 22.46
N PRO A 40 -33.67 -26.68 21.57
CA PRO A 40 -32.74 -25.64 22.00
C PRO A 40 -33.54 -24.61 22.79
N THR A 41 -33.17 -24.41 24.05
CA THR A 41 -33.87 -23.45 24.91
C THR A 41 -33.86 -22.08 24.23
N ALA A 42 -34.93 -21.30 24.35
CA ALA A 42 -35.01 -19.97 23.73
C ALA A 42 -33.77 -19.10 24.06
N SER A 43 -33.13 -19.33 25.21
CA SER A 43 -31.83 -18.75 25.61
C SER A 43 -30.67 -19.06 24.66
N ASP A 44 -30.56 -20.27 24.10
CA ASP A 44 -29.48 -20.68 23.19
C ASP A 44 -29.63 -20.09 21.79
N GLU A 45 -30.87 -19.95 21.30
CA GLU A 45 -31.15 -19.22 20.05
C GLU A 45 -30.84 -17.72 20.20
N ILE A 46 -31.25 -17.11 21.31
CA ILE A 46 -30.99 -15.69 21.60
C ILE A 46 -29.47 -15.43 21.71
N ALA A 47 -28.71 -16.33 22.32
CA ALA A 47 -27.25 -16.21 22.43
C ALA A 47 -26.53 -16.33 21.07
N ARG A 48 -26.98 -17.23 20.17
CA ARG A 48 -26.46 -17.35 18.79
C ARG A 48 -26.76 -16.10 17.95
N VAL A 49 -27.98 -15.58 18.04
CA VAL A 49 -28.39 -14.36 17.33
C VAL A 49 -27.62 -13.15 17.84
N ARG A 50 -27.44 -13.00 19.16
CA ARG A 50 -26.61 -11.93 19.75
C ARG A 50 -25.16 -11.98 19.28
N ARG A 51 -24.53 -13.16 19.24
CA ARG A 51 -23.14 -13.30 18.79
C ARG A 51 -22.97 -12.97 17.31
N ASN A 52 -23.89 -13.43 16.46
CA ASN A 52 -23.86 -13.10 15.02
C ASN A 52 -24.15 -11.61 14.78
N ARG A 53 -25.07 -11.00 15.55
CA ARG A 53 -25.32 -9.55 15.48
C ARG A 53 -24.11 -8.74 15.95
N LEU A 54 -23.44 -9.17 17.02
CA LEU A 54 -22.24 -8.51 17.54
C LEU A 54 -21.10 -8.51 16.51
N ILE A 55 -20.89 -9.66 15.87
CA ILE A 55 -19.93 -9.83 14.78
C ILE A 55 -20.28 -8.93 13.58
N LEU A 56 -21.55 -8.89 13.17
CA LEU A 56 -22.02 -8.02 12.09
C LEU A 56 -21.82 -6.53 12.44
N THR A 57 -22.12 -6.13 13.68
CA THR A 57 -21.88 -4.75 14.14
C THR A 57 -20.41 -4.40 14.21
N ILE A 58 -19.52 -5.34 14.56
CA ILE A 58 -18.07 -5.09 14.56
C ILE A 58 -17.55 -4.91 13.14
N VAL A 59 -18.02 -5.71 12.17
CA VAL A 59 -17.68 -5.50 10.76
C VAL A 59 -18.20 -4.16 10.29
N LEU A 60 -19.48 -3.88 10.53
CA LEU A 60 -20.11 -2.63 10.09
C LEU A 60 -19.41 -1.41 10.72
N ALA A 61 -19.06 -1.48 12.00
CA ALA A 61 -18.30 -0.45 12.70
C ALA A 61 -16.88 -0.30 12.15
N SER A 62 -16.21 -1.41 11.81
CA SER A 62 -14.89 -1.38 11.17
C SER A 62 -14.95 -0.74 9.79
N VAL A 63 -15.94 -1.09 8.97
CA VAL A 63 -16.17 -0.50 7.65
C VAL A 63 -16.45 1.00 7.77
N VAL A 64 -17.35 1.40 8.67
CA VAL A 64 -17.67 2.81 8.93
C VAL A 64 -16.45 3.57 9.44
N GLY A 65 -15.68 2.99 10.36
CA GLY A 65 -14.46 3.60 10.91
C GLY A 65 -13.39 3.81 9.85
N LEU A 66 -13.14 2.82 9.00
CA LEU A 66 -12.20 2.91 7.88
C LEU A 66 -12.64 3.98 6.86
N THR A 67 -13.94 4.04 6.58
CA THR A 67 -14.52 5.06 5.68
C THR A 67 -14.39 6.47 6.28
N ALA A 68 -14.56 6.63 7.60
CA ALA A 68 -14.41 7.92 8.28
C ALA A 68 -12.94 8.40 8.31
N VAL A 69 -11.99 7.48 8.55
CA VAL A 69 -10.56 7.77 8.44
C VAL A 69 -10.20 8.20 7.02
N GLN A 70 -10.77 7.55 6.00
CA GLN A 70 -10.61 7.94 4.60
C GLN A 70 -11.09 9.39 4.35
N VAL A 71 -12.30 9.74 4.78
CA VAL A 71 -12.84 11.11 4.61
C VAL A 71 -11.94 12.14 5.30
N THR A 72 -11.38 11.78 6.47
CA THR A 72 -10.49 12.66 7.23
C THR A 72 -9.14 12.85 6.52
N ILE A 73 -8.56 11.80 5.95
CA ILE A 73 -7.32 11.86 5.16
C ILE A 73 -7.52 12.64 3.86
N GLN A 74 -8.70 12.57 3.24
CA GLN A 74 -9.03 13.34 2.03
C GLN A 74 -9.14 14.85 2.29
N GLN A 75 -9.51 15.26 3.50
CA GLN A 75 -9.55 16.68 3.88
C GLN A 75 -8.14 17.27 4.09
N LEU A 76 -7.13 16.42 4.33
CA LEU A 76 -5.72 16.82 4.29
C LEU A 76 -5.31 16.94 2.81
N LYS A 77 -5.42 18.16 2.26
CA LYS A 77 -5.13 18.47 0.84
C LYS A 77 -3.72 18.02 0.43
N PHE A 78 -3.61 16.85 -0.19
CA PHE A 78 -2.40 16.43 -0.89
C PHE A 78 -2.51 16.82 -2.38
N PRO A 79 -1.52 17.55 -2.95
CA PRO A 79 -1.56 18.04 -4.33
C PRO A 79 -1.13 16.95 -5.31
N THR A 80 -2.00 15.98 -5.61
CA THR A 80 -1.69 14.91 -6.59
C THR A 80 -2.89 14.59 -7.50
N PRO A 81 -2.65 13.98 -8.68
CA PRO A 81 -3.69 13.73 -9.69
C PRO A 81 -4.86 12.91 -9.12
N ILE A 82 -6.05 13.52 -9.17
CA ILE A 82 -7.22 13.12 -8.38
C ILE A 82 -7.79 11.76 -8.83
N ALA A 83 -7.65 11.38 -10.10
CA ALA A 83 -8.32 10.21 -10.67
C ALA A 83 -7.62 8.86 -10.38
N SER A 84 -6.29 8.79 -10.43
CA SER A 84 -5.54 7.54 -10.16
C SER A 84 -5.57 7.17 -8.69
N ASN A 85 -5.56 8.18 -7.81
CA ASN A 85 -5.64 7.98 -6.36
C ASN A 85 -7.01 7.44 -5.92
N ILE A 86 -8.13 7.96 -6.46
CA ILE A 86 -9.47 7.49 -6.07
C ILE A 86 -9.64 5.98 -6.34
N LEU A 87 -9.17 5.50 -7.49
CA LEU A 87 -9.29 4.08 -7.84
C LEU A 87 -8.44 3.20 -6.90
N ILE A 88 -7.19 3.57 -6.65
CA ILE A 88 -6.30 2.84 -5.74
C ILE A 88 -6.88 2.83 -4.32
N PHE A 89 -7.35 3.96 -3.83
CA PHE A 89 -7.99 4.05 -2.50
C PHE A 89 -9.28 3.22 -2.42
N ALA A 90 -10.14 3.26 -3.46
CA ALA A 90 -11.34 2.44 -3.51
C ALA A 90 -10.99 0.93 -3.50
N LEU A 91 -10.01 0.52 -4.30
CA LEU A 91 -9.49 -0.86 -4.34
C LEU A 91 -8.94 -1.29 -2.97
N VAL A 92 -8.16 -0.45 -2.30
CA VAL A 92 -7.65 -0.74 -0.94
C VAL A 92 -8.81 -0.95 0.03
N ASN A 93 -9.81 -0.05 0.02
CA ASN A 93 -10.96 -0.17 0.92
C ASN A 93 -11.78 -1.44 0.66
N ILE A 94 -12.10 -1.72 -0.61
CA ILE A 94 -12.83 -2.94 -0.98
C ILE A 94 -12.06 -4.18 -0.52
N ASN A 95 -10.74 -4.21 -0.72
CA ASN A 95 -9.89 -5.31 -0.23
C ASN A 95 -9.92 -5.42 1.29
N ILE A 96 -9.87 -4.31 2.04
CA ILE A 96 -9.97 -4.36 3.51
C ILE A 96 -11.32 -4.90 3.97
N VAL A 97 -12.43 -4.45 3.36
CA VAL A 97 -13.78 -4.96 3.68
C VAL A 97 -13.87 -6.46 3.40
N LEU A 98 -13.39 -6.89 2.23
CA LEU A 98 -13.40 -8.29 1.83
C LEU A 98 -12.52 -9.15 2.75
N LEU A 99 -11.34 -8.65 3.12
CA LEU A 99 -10.43 -9.28 4.06
C LEU A 99 -11.09 -9.43 5.45
N LEU A 100 -11.72 -8.37 5.97
CA LEU A 100 -12.43 -8.43 7.26
C LEU A 100 -13.56 -9.44 7.25
N LEU A 101 -14.35 -9.47 6.17
CA LEU A 101 -15.41 -10.46 5.97
C LEU A 101 -14.83 -11.88 5.97
N LEU A 102 -13.71 -12.09 5.27
CA LEU A 102 -13.08 -13.39 5.17
C LEU A 102 -12.45 -13.85 6.50
N VAL A 103 -11.75 -12.96 7.20
CA VAL A 103 -11.22 -13.21 8.56
C VAL A 103 -12.35 -13.62 9.49
N LEU A 104 -13.50 -12.93 9.43
CA LEU A 104 -14.68 -13.28 10.21
C LEU A 104 -15.23 -14.66 9.84
N LEU A 105 -15.37 -14.96 8.55
CA LEU A 105 -15.85 -16.26 8.10
C LEU A 105 -14.94 -17.40 8.58
N VAL A 106 -13.62 -17.23 8.46
CA VAL A 106 -12.62 -18.18 8.96
C VAL A 106 -12.72 -18.31 10.48
N PHE A 107 -12.74 -17.20 11.21
CA PHE A 107 -12.82 -17.20 12.67
C PHE A 107 -14.10 -17.86 13.17
N ARG A 108 -15.25 -17.53 12.56
CA ARG A 108 -16.54 -18.17 12.85
C ARG A 108 -16.47 -19.68 12.61
N SER A 109 -15.84 -20.11 11.53
CA SER A 109 -15.73 -21.52 11.16
C SER A 109 -14.84 -22.27 12.15
N LEU A 110 -13.67 -21.71 12.51
CA LEU A 110 -12.79 -22.25 13.53
C LEU A 110 -13.47 -22.32 14.91
N PHE A 111 -14.16 -21.25 15.30
CA PHE A 111 -14.87 -21.17 16.57
C PHE A 111 -15.99 -22.20 16.67
N LYS A 112 -16.72 -22.45 15.58
CA LYS A 112 -17.73 -23.52 15.52
C LYS A 112 -17.10 -24.89 15.75
N VAL A 113 -16.02 -25.22 15.05
CA VAL A 113 -15.30 -26.49 15.22
C VAL A 113 -14.76 -26.65 16.65
N TYR A 114 -14.27 -25.56 17.24
CA TYR A 114 -13.80 -25.55 18.63
C TYR A 114 -14.94 -25.78 19.64
N LEU A 115 -16.09 -25.14 19.46
CA LEU A 115 -17.24 -25.33 20.35
C LEU A 115 -17.87 -26.72 20.25
N GLU A 116 -17.95 -27.31 19.04
CA GLU A 116 -18.44 -28.68 18.84
C GLU A 116 -17.61 -29.72 19.63
N ARG A 117 -16.36 -29.40 20.01
CA ARG A 117 -15.54 -30.24 20.89
C ARG A 117 -16.07 -30.31 22.32
N ARG A 118 -16.77 -29.27 22.78
CA ARG A 118 -17.22 -29.12 24.18
C ARG A 118 -18.58 -29.76 24.43
N GLU A 119 -19.43 -29.84 23.41
CA GLU A 119 -20.69 -30.57 23.49
C GLU A 119 -20.38 -32.07 23.37
N ASN A 120 -20.50 -32.83 24.48
CA ASN A 120 -20.21 -34.27 24.57
C ASN A 120 -21.25 -35.15 23.82
N VAL A 121 -21.66 -34.76 22.62
CA VAL A 121 -22.47 -35.58 21.73
C VAL A 121 -21.60 -36.71 21.15
N LEU A 122 -22.15 -37.93 21.08
CA LEU A 122 -21.51 -39.08 20.41
C LEU A 122 -21.06 -38.67 19.00
N GLY A 123 -19.86 -39.10 18.56
CA GLY A 123 -19.31 -38.78 17.22
C GLY A 123 -18.62 -37.41 17.06
N SER A 124 -18.86 -36.42 17.94
CA SER A 124 -18.26 -35.07 17.88
C SER A 124 -16.71 -35.08 17.90
N LYS A 125 -16.10 -35.95 18.71
CA LYS A 125 -14.65 -36.07 18.86
C LYS A 125 -13.94 -36.48 17.56
N ILE A 126 -14.52 -37.39 16.80
CA ILE A 126 -13.96 -37.85 15.52
C ILE A 126 -14.08 -36.72 14.48
N ARG A 127 -15.23 -36.05 14.44
CA ARG A 127 -15.48 -34.96 13.48
C ARG A 127 -14.48 -33.82 13.65
N VAL A 128 -14.26 -33.38 14.89
CA VAL A 128 -13.29 -32.34 15.21
C VAL A 128 -11.87 -32.78 14.89
N LYS A 129 -11.49 -34.02 15.20
CA LYS A 129 -10.14 -34.54 14.89
C LYS A 129 -9.86 -34.54 13.38
N LEU A 130 -10.83 -34.98 12.57
CA LEU A 130 -10.73 -34.95 11.11
C LEU A 130 -10.66 -33.51 10.58
N ALA A 131 -11.55 -32.62 11.04
CA ALA A 131 -11.54 -31.23 10.62
C ALA A 131 -10.21 -30.53 10.95
N VAL A 132 -9.66 -30.75 12.15
CA VAL A 132 -8.35 -30.20 12.55
C VAL A 132 -7.22 -30.76 11.69
N ALA A 133 -7.24 -32.06 11.34
CA ALA A 133 -6.24 -32.65 10.47
C ALA A 133 -6.26 -32.02 9.06
N PHE A 134 -7.44 -31.85 8.47
CA PHE A 134 -7.58 -31.19 7.16
C PHE A 134 -7.14 -29.73 7.18
N VAL A 135 -7.51 -28.99 8.22
CA VAL A 135 -7.07 -27.60 8.39
C VAL A 135 -5.55 -27.53 8.55
N GLY A 136 -4.96 -28.40 9.38
CA GLY A 136 -3.51 -28.46 9.55
C GLY A 136 -2.78 -28.79 8.25
N LEU A 137 -3.29 -29.74 7.48
CA LEU A 137 -2.75 -30.13 6.17
C LEU A 137 -2.77 -28.96 5.17
N ALA A 138 -3.84 -28.16 5.15
CA ALA A 138 -3.97 -27.02 4.25
C ALA A 138 -3.19 -25.79 4.72
N LEU A 139 -3.06 -25.59 6.03
CA LEU A 139 -2.40 -24.43 6.62
C LEU A 139 -0.91 -24.40 6.30
N LEU A 140 -0.24 -25.56 6.30
CA LEU A 140 1.19 -25.66 6.02
C LEU A 140 1.58 -25.10 4.64
N PRO A 141 1.07 -25.64 3.51
CA PRO A 141 1.42 -25.14 2.19
C PRO A 141 0.89 -23.72 1.94
N ALA A 142 -0.30 -23.38 2.42
CA ALA A 142 -0.87 -22.04 2.24
C ALA A 142 -0.10 -20.97 3.03
N GLY A 143 0.35 -21.30 4.23
CA GLY A 143 1.19 -20.43 5.07
C GLY A 143 2.59 -20.28 4.50
N LEU A 144 3.21 -21.36 4.00
CA LEU A 144 4.51 -21.30 3.34
C LEU A 144 4.44 -20.41 2.10
N LEU A 145 3.42 -20.58 1.26
CA LEU A 145 3.22 -19.76 0.07
C LEU A 145 3.03 -18.29 0.44
N PHE A 146 2.25 -18.00 1.48
CA PHE A 146 2.12 -16.63 2.00
C PHE A 146 3.47 -16.03 2.41
N LEU A 147 4.27 -16.76 3.19
CA LEU A 147 5.57 -16.27 3.67
C LEU A 147 6.54 -16.02 2.52
N VAL A 148 6.65 -16.95 1.57
CA VAL A 148 7.54 -16.81 0.41
C VAL A 148 7.06 -15.66 -0.49
N ALA A 149 5.77 -15.63 -0.83
CA ALA A 149 5.23 -14.63 -1.74
C ALA A 149 5.27 -13.21 -1.14
N SER A 150 4.93 -13.07 0.15
CA SER A 150 5.03 -11.79 0.85
C SER A 150 6.47 -11.27 0.92
N ASN A 151 7.44 -12.15 1.19
CA ASN A 151 8.85 -11.78 1.20
C ASN A 151 9.35 -11.38 -0.20
N LEU A 152 9.04 -12.18 -1.22
CA LEU A 152 9.43 -11.91 -2.60
C LEU A 152 8.87 -10.57 -3.08
N ILE A 153 7.59 -10.30 -2.86
CA ILE A 153 6.99 -9.03 -3.27
C ILE A 153 7.56 -7.85 -2.48
N THR A 154 7.70 -7.98 -1.16
CA THR A 154 8.24 -6.89 -0.33
C THR A 154 9.66 -6.55 -0.77
N SER A 155 10.51 -7.56 -0.95
CA SER A 155 11.90 -7.42 -1.38
C SER A 155 12.02 -6.90 -2.82
N SER A 156 11.18 -7.37 -3.74
CA SER A 156 11.18 -6.90 -5.13
C SER A 156 10.78 -5.42 -5.21
N VAL A 157 9.74 -5.03 -4.48
CA VAL A 157 9.33 -3.63 -4.39
C VAL A 157 10.41 -2.79 -3.69
N ASP A 158 11.11 -3.31 -2.68
CA ASP A 158 12.25 -2.61 -2.09
C ASP A 158 13.41 -2.41 -3.06
N ALA A 159 13.73 -3.42 -3.87
CA ALA A 159 14.81 -3.37 -4.84
C ALA A 159 14.54 -2.35 -5.96
N TRP A 160 13.31 -2.26 -6.44
CA TRP A 160 12.92 -1.32 -7.51
C TRP A 160 12.84 0.13 -7.00
N PHE A 161 12.59 0.34 -5.71
CA PHE A 161 12.53 1.66 -5.06
C PHE A 161 13.70 1.89 -4.10
N ASN A 162 14.92 1.53 -4.53
CA ASN A 162 16.12 1.69 -3.73
C ASN A 162 16.62 3.14 -3.73
N ILE A 163 17.39 3.50 -2.70
CA ILE A 163 18.01 4.82 -2.55
C ILE A 163 19.03 5.11 -3.69
N GLN A 164 19.52 4.06 -4.36
CA GLN A 164 20.56 4.19 -5.39
C GLN A 164 20.05 4.89 -6.65
N ILE A 165 18.81 4.62 -7.09
CA ILE A 165 18.23 5.26 -8.28
C ILE A 165 18.11 6.77 -8.05
N GLU A 166 17.57 7.17 -6.90
CA GLU A 166 17.44 8.59 -6.51
C GLU A 166 18.81 9.26 -6.45
N ARG A 167 19.77 8.65 -5.74
CA ARG A 167 21.14 9.18 -5.65
C ARG A 167 21.81 9.31 -7.01
N SER A 168 21.68 8.33 -7.89
CA SER A 168 22.29 8.39 -9.22
C SER A 168 21.70 9.51 -10.07
N LEU A 169 20.39 9.78 -9.98
CA LEU A 169 19.75 10.91 -10.65
C LEU A 169 20.17 12.26 -10.03
N GLU A 170 20.22 12.35 -8.69
CA GLU A 170 20.71 13.53 -7.97
C GLU A 170 22.16 13.85 -8.33
N THR A 171 23.04 12.84 -8.35
CA THR A 171 24.44 13.00 -8.75
C THR A 171 24.56 13.41 -10.21
N ALA A 172 23.74 12.87 -11.12
CA ALA A 172 23.74 13.30 -12.52
C ALA A 172 23.33 14.78 -12.66
N LEU A 173 22.31 15.21 -11.90
CA LEU A 173 21.89 16.61 -11.84
C LEU A 173 22.99 17.50 -11.25
N GLU A 174 23.64 17.06 -10.17
CA GLU A 174 24.75 17.77 -9.53
C GLU A 174 25.93 17.96 -10.49
N VAL A 175 26.29 16.93 -11.27
CA VAL A 175 27.34 17.02 -12.29
C VAL A 175 26.96 18.04 -13.38
N ALA A 176 25.71 18.02 -13.86
CA ALA A 176 25.23 18.98 -14.86
C ALA A 176 25.25 20.43 -14.33
N GLN A 177 24.80 20.64 -13.10
CA GLN A 177 24.83 21.94 -12.43
C GLN A 177 26.26 22.42 -12.16
N THR A 178 27.16 21.52 -11.76
CA THR A 178 28.57 21.84 -11.52
C THR A 178 29.27 22.24 -12.82
N TYR A 179 29.04 21.50 -13.91
CA TYR A 179 29.56 21.88 -15.22
C TYR A 179 29.01 23.24 -15.68
N SER A 180 27.72 23.49 -15.51
CA SER A 180 27.11 24.78 -15.88
C SER A 180 27.71 25.94 -15.10
N ARG A 181 27.91 25.79 -13.78
CA ARG A 181 28.56 26.82 -12.95
C ARG A 181 30.02 27.04 -13.36
N ALA A 182 30.80 25.97 -13.54
CA ALA A 182 32.17 26.07 -14.00
C ALA A 182 32.27 26.79 -15.35
N SER A 183 31.38 26.47 -16.30
CA SER A 183 31.35 27.14 -17.61
C SER A 183 30.96 28.63 -17.50
N GLN A 184 30.07 28.99 -16.58
CA GLN A 184 29.75 30.40 -16.28
C GLN A 184 30.95 31.16 -15.72
N ASP A 185 31.66 30.57 -14.76
CA ASP A 185 32.84 31.16 -14.13
C ASP A 185 34.00 31.31 -15.15
N ASP A 186 34.24 30.29 -15.98
CA ASP A 186 35.24 30.32 -17.04
C ASP A 186 34.94 31.40 -18.08
N THR A 187 33.68 31.49 -18.53
CA THR A 187 33.25 32.51 -19.51
C THR A 187 33.41 33.92 -18.93
N LEU A 188 33.10 34.11 -17.64
CA LEU A 188 33.31 35.38 -16.95
C LEU A 188 34.79 35.73 -16.84
N ALA A 189 35.63 34.78 -16.43
CA ALA A 189 37.07 34.97 -16.30
C ALA A 189 37.70 35.35 -17.65
N GLN A 190 37.33 34.65 -18.74
CA GLN A 190 37.77 34.97 -20.10
C GLN A 190 37.32 36.37 -20.54
N ALA A 191 36.07 36.75 -20.27
CA ALA A 191 35.57 38.09 -20.59
C ALA A 191 36.34 39.18 -19.84
N GLN A 192 36.63 38.98 -18.55
CA GLN A 192 37.43 39.90 -17.73
C GLN A 192 38.87 40.01 -18.22
N GLN A 193 39.51 38.91 -18.61
CA GLN A 193 40.85 38.92 -19.18
C GLN A 193 40.92 39.72 -20.47
N ILE A 194 39.94 39.55 -21.37
CA ILE A 194 39.85 40.35 -22.59
C ILE A 194 39.61 41.82 -22.26
N ALA A 195 38.73 42.12 -21.30
CA ALA A 195 38.49 43.51 -20.88
C ALA A 195 39.74 44.19 -20.33
N ALA A 196 40.56 43.47 -19.55
CA ALA A 196 41.85 43.96 -19.07
C ALA A 196 42.82 44.27 -20.23
N ARG A 197 42.96 43.35 -21.20
CA ARG A 197 43.81 43.56 -22.38
C ARG A 197 43.34 44.72 -23.26
N VAL A 198 42.03 44.87 -23.41
CA VAL A 198 41.43 45.98 -24.15
C VAL A 198 41.68 47.30 -23.43
N SER A 199 41.61 47.33 -22.09
CA SER A 199 41.99 48.50 -21.28
C SER A 199 43.46 48.87 -21.44
N GLU A 200 44.38 47.90 -21.38
CA GLU A 200 45.83 48.09 -21.59
C GLU A 200 46.13 48.67 -22.97
N ALA A 201 45.53 48.12 -24.03
CA ALA A 201 45.73 48.59 -25.39
C ALA A 201 45.23 50.03 -25.60
N TRP A 202 44.10 50.39 -24.97
CA TRP A 202 43.60 51.76 -24.98
C TRP A 202 44.49 52.73 -24.20
N ALA A 203 45.04 52.29 -23.06
CA ALA A 203 45.97 53.11 -22.27
C ALA A 203 47.28 53.39 -23.02
N ALA A 204 47.71 52.46 -23.87
CA ALA A 204 48.87 52.60 -24.75
C ALA A 204 48.60 53.41 -26.03
N ASP A 205 47.42 54.03 -26.16
CA ASP A 205 46.95 54.77 -27.35
C ASP A 205 47.08 53.96 -28.66
N GLN A 206 46.93 52.63 -28.55
CA GLN A 206 46.89 51.78 -29.73
C GLN A 206 45.56 52.02 -30.44
N GLY A 207 45.59 52.56 -31.66
CA GLY A 207 44.38 52.89 -32.40
C GLY A 207 43.38 51.73 -32.50
N MET A 208 42.09 52.05 -32.66
CA MET A 208 40.98 51.08 -32.73
C MET A 208 41.22 49.84 -33.63
N PRO A 209 41.88 49.93 -34.80
CA PRO A 209 42.17 48.76 -35.63
C PRO A 209 43.08 47.72 -34.98
N ILE A 210 43.96 48.13 -34.05
CA ILE A 210 44.84 47.22 -33.30
C ILE A 210 44.05 46.52 -32.21
N VAL A 211 43.26 47.26 -31.43
CA VAL A 211 42.37 46.71 -30.39
C VAL A 211 41.41 45.68 -30.98
N ARG A 212 40.80 45.98 -32.14
CA ARG A 212 39.90 45.06 -32.84
C ARG A 212 40.59 43.76 -33.23
N ARG A 213 41.79 43.83 -33.83
CA ARG A 213 42.53 42.62 -34.23
C ARG A 213 42.93 41.79 -33.01
N MET A 214 43.48 42.44 -31.98
CA MET A 214 43.87 41.77 -30.74
C MET A 214 42.69 41.06 -30.07
N ALA A 215 41.51 41.71 -30.00
CA ALA A 215 40.33 41.10 -29.39
C ALA A 215 39.85 39.87 -30.17
N VAL A 216 39.87 39.92 -31.51
CA VAL A 216 39.49 38.79 -32.37
C VAL A 216 40.51 37.65 -32.28
N GLU A 217 41.82 37.97 -32.23
CA GLU A 217 42.88 36.99 -32.03
C GLU A 217 42.75 36.30 -30.67
N LYS A 218 42.52 37.06 -29.60
CA LYS A 218 42.29 36.51 -28.27
C LYS A 218 41.01 35.69 -28.18
N ALA A 219 39.95 36.09 -28.89
CA ALA A 219 38.74 35.29 -28.97
C ALA A 219 39.00 33.92 -29.59
N ARG A 220 39.88 33.82 -30.59
CA ARG A 220 40.31 32.54 -31.18
C ARG A 220 41.22 31.76 -30.24
N GLU A 221 42.18 32.42 -29.60
CA GLU A 221 43.13 31.81 -28.66
C GLU A 221 42.42 31.19 -27.45
N TYR A 222 41.41 31.88 -26.89
CA TYR A 222 40.63 31.39 -25.76
C TYR A 222 39.50 30.43 -26.16
N GLY A 223 39.34 30.15 -27.46
CA GLY A 223 38.30 29.25 -27.95
C GLY A 223 36.88 29.79 -27.76
N LEU A 224 36.68 31.11 -27.78
CA LEU A 224 35.38 31.73 -27.58
C LEU A 224 34.45 31.46 -28.77
N ASP A 225 33.20 31.08 -28.46
CA ASP A 225 32.17 30.89 -29.49
C ASP A 225 31.66 32.22 -30.04
N SER A 226 31.65 33.30 -29.24
CA SER A 226 31.46 34.66 -29.75
C SER A 226 32.13 35.73 -28.88
N LEU A 227 32.50 36.85 -29.51
CA LEU A 227 32.93 38.07 -28.85
C LEU A 227 32.31 39.28 -29.55
N GLN A 228 31.80 40.24 -28.78
CA GLN A 228 31.35 41.55 -29.23
C GLN A 228 31.89 42.63 -28.30
N LEU A 229 32.29 43.75 -28.88
CA LEU A 229 32.84 44.89 -28.17
C LEU A 229 31.97 46.12 -28.46
N PHE A 230 31.48 46.73 -27.39
CA PHE A 230 30.59 47.89 -27.45
C PHE A 230 31.27 49.12 -26.85
N ASN A 231 31.21 50.25 -27.54
CA ASN A 231 31.69 51.51 -26.99
C ASN A 231 30.68 52.09 -25.97
N ARG A 232 31.03 53.23 -25.37
CA ARG A 232 30.14 53.92 -24.40
C ARG A 232 28.81 54.40 -25.01
N GLN A 233 28.75 54.64 -26.33
CA GLN A 233 27.48 54.91 -27.03
C GLN A 233 26.68 53.64 -27.36
N ARG A 234 27.12 52.46 -26.90
CA ARG A 234 26.58 51.13 -27.22
C ARG A 234 26.77 50.70 -28.67
N ALA A 235 27.52 51.43 -29.49
CA ALA A 235 27.82 51.01 -30.85
C ALA A 235 28.85 49.87 -30.81
N GLU A 236 28.57 48.80 -31.56
CA GLU A 236 29.51 47.70 -31.74
C GLU A 236 30.67 48.15 -32.63
N PHE A 237 31.91 47.88 -32.22
CA PHE A 237 33.11 48.24 -32.99
C PHE A 237 34.02 47.05 -33.29
N ALA A 238 33.81 45.90 -32.65
CA ALA A 238 34.51 44.67 -32.95
C ALA A 238 33.66 43.44 -32.63
N GLN A 239 33.81 42.41 -33.45
CA GLN A 239 32.99 41.21 -33.43
C GLN A 239 33.81 40.00 -33.87
N TRP A 240 33.60 38.87 -33.20
CA TRP A 240 34.02 37.54 -33.60
C TRP A 240 32.86 36.58 -33.39
N ARG A 241 32.61 35.71 -34.38
CA ARG A 241 31.54 34.71 -34.33
C ARG A 241 32.09 33.37 -34.77
N GLY A 242 32.03 32.39 -33.88
CA GLY A 242 32.32 31.00 -34.17
C GLY A 242 31.19 30.34 -34.97
N PRO A 243 31.45 29.17 -35.58
CA PRO A 243 30.50 28.49 -36.45
C PRO A 243 29.24 27.99 -35.73
N LYS A 244 29.32 27.80 -34.39
CA LYS A 244 28.23 27.28 -33.57
C LYS A 244 27.20 28.34 -33.16
N ILE A 245 27.49 29.62 -33.40
CA ILE A 245 26.64 30.74 -32.97
C ILE A 245 25.90 31.30 -34.19
N PRO A 246 24.55 31.19 -34.22
CA PRO A 246 23.73 31.89 -35.21
C PRO A 246 23.90 33.40 -35.11
N GLU A 247 23.70 34.11 -36.22
CA GLU A 247 23.84 35.58 -36.24
C GLU A 247 22.76 36.25 -35.38
N GLU A 248 21.54 35.71 -35.42
CA GLU A 248 20.39 36.17 -34.62
C GLU A 248 20.61 35.95 -33.12
N ALA A 249 21.56 35.09 -32.74
CA ALA A 249 21.87 34.85 -31.35
C ALA A 249 22.67 36.01 -30.74
N LEU A 250 23.42 36.79 -31.52
CA LEU A 250 24.32 37.85 -31.04
C LEU A 250 23.59 38.94 -30.23
N LEU A 251 24.31 39.61 -29.33
CA LEU A 251 23.74 40.67 -28.53
C LEU A 251 23.48 41.91 -29.37
N SER A 252 22.23 42.39 -29.32
CA SER A 252 21.89 43.71 -29.83
C SER A 252 22.57 44.81 -28.99
N PRO A 253 23.04 45.92 -29.61
CA PRO A 253 23.43 47.16 -28.93
C PRO A 253 22.43 47.66 -27.87
N ALA A 254 21.14 47.40 -28.06
CA ALA A 254 20.08 47.81 -27.14
C ALA A 254 19.89 46.87 -25.94
N SER A 255 20.64 45.77 -25.86
CA SER A 255 20.51 44.76 -24.82
C SER A 255 20.71 45.34 -23.41
N ARG A 256 19.88 44.87 -22.46
CA ARG A 256 20.00 45.22 -21.04
C ARG A 256 21.35 44.78 -20.46
N LEU A 257 21.94 43.69 -20.98
CA LEU A 257 23.24 43.19 -20.51
C LEU A 257 24.37 44.18 -20.83
N VAL A 258 24.37 44.73 -22.05
CA VAL A 258 25.35 45.74 -22.48
C VAL A 258 25.20 47.01 -21.67
N ARG A 259 23.96 47.45 -21.41
CA ARG A 259 23.71 48.64 -20.57
C ARG A 259 24.26 48.48 -19.16
N ARG A 260 23.98 47.35 -18.49
CA ARG A 260 24.48 47.08 -17.12
C ARG A 260 26.00 47.01 -17.06
N ALA A 261 26.63 46.38 -18.05
CA ALA A 261 28.08 46.38 -18.16
C ALA A 261 28.65 47.79 -18.34
N LEU A 262 28.01 48.64 -19.15
CA LEU A 262 28.43 50.04 -19.30
C LEU A 262 28.19 50.91 -18.05
N GLU A 263 27.31 50.48 -17.15
CA GLU A 263 27.11 51.08 -15.81
C GLU A 263 28.17 50.60 -14.80
N GLY A 264 29.05 49.67 -15.19
CA GLY A 264 30.13 49.14 -14.36
C GLY A 264 29.82 47.79 -13.70
N GLU A 265 28.69 47.16 -14.00
CA GLU A 265 28.30 45.87 -13.43
C GLU A 265 28.61 44.71 -14.38
N PRO A 266 29.49 43.75 -14.02
CA PRO A 266 29.62 42.52 -14.79
C PRO A 266 28.34 41.68 -14.67
N VAL A 267 27.89 41.11 -15.79
CA VAL A 267 26.69 40.28 -15.84
C VAL A 267 27.01 38.94 -16.50
N VAL A 268 26.68 37.84 -15.83
CA VAL A 268 26.71 36.48 -16.37
C VAL A 268 25.30 35.93 -16.39
N THR A 269 24.89 35.33 -17.50
CA THR A 269 23.54 34.78 -17.64
C THR A 269 23.51 33.65 -18.67
N VAL A 270 22.63 32.68 -18.45
CA VAL A 270 22.29 31.66 -19.45
C VAL A 270 21.06 32.16 -20.22
N GLN A 271 21.13 32.21 -21.55
CA GLN A 271 20.03 32.65 -22.41
C GLN A 271 19.84 31.70 -23.58
N PHE A 272 18.58 31.38 -23.85
CA PHE A 272 18.18 30.75 -25.10
C PHE A 272 18.01 31.82 -26.18
N ALA A 273 18.84 31.76 -27.23
CA ALA A 273 18.80 32.71 -28.33
C ALA A 273 18.97 31.98 -29.67
N ALA A 274 18.06 32.23 -30.62
CA ALA A 274 18.10 31.65 -31.97
C ALA A 274 18.25 30.11 -32.00
N GLY A 275 17.60 29.40 -31.07
CA GLY A 275 17.60 27.94 -31.04
C GLY A 275 18.78 27.30 -30.28
N VAL A 276 19.65 28.10 -29.66
CA VAL A 276 20.81 27.61 -28.90
C VAL A 276 20.85 28.20 -27.48
N ASP A 277 21.31 27.39 -26.52
CA ASP A 277 21.61 27.84 -25.16
C ASP A 277 23.01 28.43 -25.10
N LEU A 278 23.13 29.64 -24.57
CA LEU A 278 24.38 30.37 -24.49
C LEU A 278 24.62 30.89 -23.08
N ILE A 279 25.82 30.66 -22.56
CA ILE A 279 26.33 31.41 -21.41
C ILE A 279 26.90 32.70 -21.95
N ARG A 280 26.38 33.83 -21.46
CA ARG A 280 26.85 35.18 -21.82
C ARG A 280 27.49 35.82 -20.62
N ALA A 281 28.73 36.26 -20.78
CA ALA A 281 29.39 37.16 -19.84
C ALA A 281 29.58 38.52 -20.51
N VAL A 282 29.01 39.57 -19.92
CA VAL A 282 29.18 40.95 -20.37
C VAL A 282 29.84 41.74 -19.25
N VAL A 283 31.04 42.25 -19.50
CA VAL A 283 31.87 42.90 -18.48
C VAL A 283 32.29 44.31 -18.90
N PRO A 284 32.39 45.26 -17.95
CA PRO A 284 32.94 46.58 -18.22
C PRO A 284 34.43 46.50 -18.56
N VAL A 285 34.84 47.32 -19.52
CA VAL A 285 36.25 47.72 -19.71
C VAL A 285 36.45 48.99 -18.90
N LEU A 286 37.18 48.87 -17.80
CA LEU A 286 37.52 50.01 -16.94
C LEU A 286 38.82 50.66 -17.41
N ARG A 287 38.91 51.98 -17.35
CA ARG A 287 40.16 52.71 -17.62
C ARG A 287 41.24 52.28 -16.64
N SER A 288 42.45 52.02 -17.15
CA SER A 288 43.62 51.74 -16.30
C SER A 288 44.01 52.99 -15.51
N GLY A 289 43.95 52.93 -14.17
CA GLY A 289 44.23 54.05 -13.27
C GLY A 289 43.27 54.17 -12.07
N ALA A 290 43.32 55.29 -11.35
CA ALA A 290 42.50 55.52 -10.14
C ALA A 290 41.02 55.83 -10.43
N SER A 291 40.66 56.17 -11.68
CA SER A 291 39.28 56.44 -12.09
C SER A 291 38.59 55.16 -12.56
N ARG A 292 37.42 54.82 -11.99
CA ARG A 292 36.56 53.71 -12.43
C ARG A 292 35.71 54.07 -13.67
N ASP A 293 36.28 54.84 -14.59
CA ASP A 293 35.57 55.20 -15.82
C ASP A 293 35.39 53.97 -16.71
N VAL A 294 34.14 53.67 -17.07
CA VAL A 294 33.82 52.63 -18.05
C VAL A 294 34.07 53.18 -19.46
N LEU A 295 34.97 52.51 -20.19
CA LEU A 295 35.38 52.86 -21.56
C LEU A 295 34.55 52.13 -22.62
N ALA A 296 34.25 50.85 -22.35
CA ALA A 296 33.58 49.95 -23.26
C ALA A 296 32.95 48.79 -22.48
N ALA A 297 32.23 47.92 -23.18
CA ALA A 297 31.79 46.62 -22.66
C ALA A 297 32.28 45.50 -23.58
N VAL A 298 32.80 44.43 -22.97
CA VAL A 298 33.15 43.18 -23.65
C VAL A 298 32.02 42.20 -23.38
N ALA A 299 31.40 41.70 -24.45
CA ALA A 299 30.46 40.60 -24.38
C ALA A 299 31.08 39.35 -24.99
N VAL A 300 31.14 38.28 -24.22
CA VAL A 300 31.56 36.95 -24.66
C VAL A 300 30.38 36.01 -24.52
N ALA A 301 30.26 35.05 -25.43
CA ALA A 301 29.37 33.91 -25.22
C ALA A 301 30.08 32.58 -25.47
N ALA A 302 29.74 31.61 -24.62
CA ALA A 302 30.07 30.21 -24.77
C ALA A 302 28.80 29.42 -25.09
N TRP A 303 28.90 28.51 -26.06
CA TRP A 303 27.82 27.62 -26.42
C TRP A 303 27.65 26.54 -25.36
N VAL A 304 26.43 26.42 -24.84
CA VAL A 304 26.03 25.30 -24.01
C VAL A 304 25.34 24.29 -24.92
N PRO A 305 25.79 23.02 -24.96
CA PRO A 305 25.03 21.98 -25.62
C PRO A 305 23.59 22.01 -25.09
N SER A 306 22.60 22.23 -25.96
CA SER A 306 21.17 22.24 -25.57
C SER A 306 20.75 20.92 -24.90
N ALA A 307 21.47 19.85 -25.23
CA ALA A 307 21.39 18.57 -24.54
C ALA A 307 21.64 18.68 -23.03
N LEU A 308 22.43 19.63 -22.53
CA LEU A 308 22.74 19.72 -21.10
C LEU A 308 21.60 20.38 -20.31
N SER A 309 21.08 21.52 -20.76
CA SER A 309 19.99 22.23 -20.08
C SER A 309 18.69 21.42 -20.11
N SER A 310 18.32 20.91 -21.29
CA SER A 310 17.12 20.08 -21.46
C SER A 310 17.20 18.77 -20.67
N LYS A 311 18.36 18.10 -20.66
CA LYS A 311 18.53 16.88 -19.84
C LYS A 311 18.54 17.18 -18.36
N ALA A 312 19.07 18.32 -17.91
CA ALA A 312 19.02 18.68 -16.49
C ALA A 312 17.57 18.91 -16.03
N GLU A 313 16.74 19.57 -16.83
CA GLU A 313 15.32 19.76 -16.55
C GLU A 313 14.54 18.43 -16.61
N GLU A 314 14.84 17.59 -17.58
CA GLU A 314 14.29 16.23 -17.69
C GLU A 314 14.65 15.38 -16.47
N ILE A 315 15.89 15.44 -16.00
CA ILE A 315 16.34 14.76 -14.77
C ILE A 315 15.63 15.34 -13.54
N GLU A 316 15.49 16.66 -13.42
CA GLU A 316 14.78 17.28 -12.29
C GLU A 316 13.32 16.84 -12.24
N THR A 317 12.65 16.81 -13.40
CA THR A 317 11.27 16.31 -13.52
C THR A 317 11.20 14.82 -13.20
N GLY A 318 12.14 14.02 -13.71
CA GLY A 318 12.24 12.59 -13.42
C GLY A 318 12.46 12.27 -11.95
N ILE A 319 13.27 13.08 -11.23
CA ILE A 319 13.45 12.96 -9.77
C ILE A 319 12.13 13.22 -9.05
N LYS A 320 11.40 14.28 -9.42
CA LYS A 320 10.09 14.62 -8.82
C LYS A 320 9.07 13.50 -9.05
N GLU A 321 8.98 12.99 -10.27
CA GLU A 321 8.10 11.85 -10.60
C GLU A 321 8.50 10.59 -9.83
N TYR A 322 9.78 10.26 -9.78
CA TYR A 322 10.29 9.12 -9.00
C TYR A 322 9.92 9.24 -7.52
N GLN A 323 10.09 10.42 -6.92
CA GLN A 323 9.70 10.68 -5.54
C GLN A 323 8.20 10.49 -5.31
N GLN A 324 7.35 10.92 -6.25
CA GLN A 324 5.90 10.67 -6.18
C GLN A 324 5.57 9.17 -6.24
N LEU A 325 6.19 8.41 -7.16
CA LEU A 325 5.99 6.96 -7.20
C LEU A 325 6.52 6.27 -5.94
N ARG A 326 7.63 6.75 -5.38
CA ARG A 326 8.21 6.21 -4.14
C ARG A 326 7.26 6.36 -2.95
N MET A 327 6.40 7.39 -2.91
CA MET A 327 5.36 7.52 -1.88
C MET A 327 4.28 6.41 -1.98
N LEU A 328 4.04 5.87 -3.18
CA LEU A 328 3.10 4.76 -3.41
C LEU A 328 3.68 3.39 -3.06
N LYS A 329 4.99 3.29 -2.78
CA LYS A 329 5.69 2.05 -2.43
C LYS A 329 5.00 1.25 -1.31
N ASN A 330 4.65 1.92 -0.21
CA ASN A 330 4.04 1.28 0.94
C ASN A 330 2.58 0.85 0.68
N PRO A 331 1.71 1.70 0.10
CA PRO A 331 0.39 1.29 -0.37
C PRO A 331 0.43 0.07 -1.31
N ILE A 332 1.34 0.05 -2.29
CA ILE A 332 1.50 -1.07 -3.23
C ILE A 332 1.86 -2.36 -2.49
N LYS A 333 2.85 -2.33 -1.59
CA LYS A 333 3.17 -3.48 -0.73
C LYS A 333 1.96 -3.94 0.07
N GLY A 334 1.23 -3.00 0.67
CA GLY A 334 0.02 -3.28 1.44
C GLY A 334 -1.05 -4.01 0.62
N ILE A 335 -1.33 -3.56 -0.61
CA ILE A 335 -2.31 -4.19 -1.50
C ILE A 335 -1.93 -5.65 -1.79
N TYR A 336 -0.67 -5.92 -2.16
CA TYR A 336 -0.24 -7.28 -2.44
C TYR A 336 -0.18 -8.16 -1.19
N LEU A 337 0.22 -7.62 -0.04
CA LEU A 337 0.17 -8.34 1.24
C LEU A 337 -1.27 -8.71 1.62
N MET A 338 -2.21 -7.78 1.47
CA MET A 338 -3.64 -8.05 1.67
C MET A 338 -4.15 -9.11 0.69
N LEU A 339 -3.74 -9.05 -0.58
CA LEU A 339 -4.11 -10.04 -1.58
C LEU A 339 -3.63 -11.45 -1.20
N PHE A 340 -2.35 -11.62 -0.86
CA PHE A 340 -1.83 -12.93 -0.44
C PHE A 340 -2.50 -13.41 0.83
N LEU A 341 -2.71 -12.52 1.81
CA LEU A 341 -3.43 -12.87 3.04
C LEU A 341 -4.87 -13.31 2.73
N MET A 342 -5.55 -12.64 1.81
CA MET A 342 -6.91 -12.98 1.39
C MET A 342 -6.94 -14.34 0.69
N VAL A 343 -6.00 -14.62 -0.22
CA VAL A 343 -5.89 -15.94 -0.86
C VAL A 343 -5.62 -17.03 0.17
N THR A 344 -4.68 -16.81 1.11
CA THR A 344 -4.39 -17.77 2.18
C THR A 344 -5.59 -18.02 3.08
N LEU A 345 -6.30 -16.98 3.50
CA LEU A 345 -7.52 -17.12 4.29
C LEU A 345 -8.64 -17.81 3.51
N ALA A 346 -8.75 -17.59 2.20
CA ALA A 346 -9.73 -18.26 1.36
C ALA A 346 -9.44 -19.76 1.23
N ILE A 347 -8.16 -20.13 1.09
CA ILE A 347 -7.72 -21.53 1.12
C ILE A 347 -8.02 -22.16 2.48
N ILE A 348 -7.70 -21.48 3.59
CA ILE A 348 -8.01 -21.96 4.94
C ILE A 348 -9.54 -22.11 5.12
N PHE A 349 -10.33 -21.14 4.69
CA PHE A 349 -11.79 -21.20 4.74
C PHE A 349 -12.33 -22.40 3.97
N GLY A 350 -11.87 -22.59 2.73
CA GLY A 350 -12.22 -23.74 1.89
C GLY A 350 -11.83 -25.07 2.54
N ALA A 351 -10.62 -25.15 3.11
CA ALA A 351 -10.15 -26.34 3.82
C ALA A 351 -10.99 -26.67 5.07
N ILE A 352 -11.38 -25.66 5.86
CA ILE A 352 -12.29 -25.86 6.99
C ILE A 352 -13.65 -26.39 6.49
N TRP A 353 -14.18 -25.78 5.42
CA TRP A 353 -15.48 -26.17 4.88
C TRP A 353 -15.49 -27.60 4.36
N VAL A 354 -14.51 -27.98 3.54
CA VAL A 354 -14.31 -29.34 3.02
C VAL A 354 -14.05 -30.33 4.15
N GLY A 355 -13.18 -29.98 5.10
CA GLY A 355 -12.87 -30.84 6.25
C GLY A 355 -14.09 -31.14 7.11
N VAL A 356 -14.93 -30.13 7.36
CA VAL A 356 -16.19 -30.32 8.10
C VAL A 356 -17.22 -31.10 7.28
N TYR A 357 -17.30 -30.87 5.97
CA TYR A 357 -18.20 -31.60 5.07
C TYR A 357 -17.88 -33.10 5.06
N LEU A 358 -16.63 -33.47 4.76
CA LEU A 358 -16.16 -34.85 4.77
C LEU A 358 -16.33 -35.51 6.15
N ALA A 359 -15.99 -34.78 7.22
CA ALA A 359 -16.15 -35.30 8.57
C ALA A 359 -17.62 -35.60 8.92
N ARG A 360 -18.60 -34.81 8.44
CA ARG A 360 -20.02 -35.13 8.64
C ARG A 360 -20.48 -36.34 7.83
N GLY A 361 -20.00 -36.49 6.61
CA GLY A 361 -20.30 -37.65 5.76
C GLY A 361 -19.88 -38.97 6.41
N ILE A 362 -18.73 -38.99 7.07
CA ILE A 362 -18.20 -40.20 7.73
C ILE A 362 -18.79 -40.38 9.14
N THR A 363 -18.82 -39.33 9.96
CA THR A 363 -19.20 -39.48 11.38
C THR A 363 -20.70 -39.72 11.61
N GLY A 364 -21.56 -39.23 10.71
CA GLY A 364 -23.01 -39.39 10.83
C GLY A 364 -23.46 -40.86 10.81
N PRO A 365 -23.17 -41.61 9.73
CA PRO A 365 -23.55 -43.01 9.64
C PRO A 365 -22.86 -43.90 10.70
N ILE A 366 -21.57 -43.67 11.00
CA ILE A 366 -20.84 -44.41 12.05
C ILE A 366 -21.53 -44.23 13.42
N GLN A 367 -22.02 -43.03 13.71
CA GLN A 367 -22.73 -42.77 14.96
C GLN A 367 -24.06 -43.53 15.01
N GLN A 368 -24.81 -43.59 13.91
CA GLN A 368 -26.07 -44.36 13.84
C GLN A 368 -25.83 -45.87 13.96
N LEU A 369 -24.79 -46.39 13.32
CA LEU A 369 -24.38 -47.79 13.47
C LEU A 369 -24.00 -48.11 14.91
N ALA A 370 -23.20 -47.27 15.56
CA ALA A 370 -22.82 -47.45 16.96
C ALA A 370 -24.01 -47.34 17.95
N GLU A 371 -25.08 -46.64 17.57
CA GLU A 371 -26.34 -46.62 18.34
C GLU A 371 -27.17 -47.88 18.08
N GLY A 372 -27.27 -48.31 16.82
CA GLY A 372 -27.96 -49.53 16.43
C GLY A 372 -27.36 -50.77 17.06
N THR A 373 -26.04 -50.94 17.01
CA THR A 373 -25.36 -52.06 17.68
C THR A 373 -25.66 -52.09 19.19
N ARG A 374 -25.79 -50.92 19.84
CA ARG A 374 -26.16 -50.84 21.26
C ARG A 374 -27.60 -51.26 21.54
N LYS A 375 -28.55 -50.89 20.66
CA LYS A 375 -29.95 -51.30 20.77
C LYS A 375 -30.13 -52.79 20.53
N VAL A 376 -29.47 -53.32 19.51
CA VAL A 376 -29.43 -54.76 19.20
C VAL A 376 -28.82 -55.55 20.36
N ALA A 377 -27.70 -55.09 20.93
CA ALA A 377 -27.10 -55.70 22.12
C ALA A 377 -28.02 -55.65 23.36
N ALA A 378 -28.92 -54.67 23.44
CA ALA A 378 -29.95 -54.58 24.47
C ALA A 378 -31.21 -55.42 24.18
N GLY A 379 -31.25 -56.15 23.06
CA GLY A 379 -32.33 -57.04 22.66
C GLY A 379 -33.37 -56.43 21.70
N ASP A 380 -33.18 -55.19 21.25
CA ASP A 380 -34.05 -54.56 20.26
C ASP A 380 -33.57 -54.85 18.84
N LEU A 381 -34.14 -55.89 18.22
CA LEU A 381 -33.88 -56.30 16.83
C LEU A 381 -34.70 -55.50 15.81
N THR A 382 -35.55 -54.57 16.25
CA THR A 382 -36.40 -53.79 15.33
C THR A 382 -35.73 -52.52 14.81
N PHE A 383 -34.59 -52.15 15.38
CA PHE A 383 -33.88 -50.94 15.02
C PHE A 383 -33.11 -51.09 13.69
N ARG A 384 -33.45 -50.27 12.70
CA ARG A 384 -32.73 -50.17 11.43
C ARG A 384 -32.03 -48.83 11.27
N VAL A 385 -30.82 -48.86 10.72
CA VAL A 385 -30.04 -47.65 10.41
C VAL A 385 -30.55 -47.07 9.10
N GLN A 386 -30.95 -45.79 9.12
CA GLN A 386 -31.50 -45.08 7.95
C GLN A 386 -30.47 -44.21 7.20
N ALA A 387 -29.20 -44.23 7.63
CA ALA A 387 -28.16 -43.47 6.96
C ALA A 387 -27.95 -43.97 5.52
N LYS A 388 -28.18 -43.11 4.53
CA LYS A 388 -27.75 -43.34 3.16
C LYS A 388 -26.32 -42.86 2.99
N ALA A 389 -25.43 -43.78 2.64
CA ALA A 389 -24.08 -43.50 2.17
C ALA A 389 -23.85 -44.38 0.94
N ASP A 390 -23.25 -43.83 -0.12
CA ASP A 390 -23.01 -44.53 -1.39
C ASP A 390 -21.58 -45.11 -1.47
N ASP A 391 -20.88 -45.16 -0.35
CA ASP A 391 -19.47 -45.58 -0.21
C ASP A 391 -19.34 -46.84 0.67
N GLU A 392 -18.14 -47.17 1.12
CA GLU A 392 -17.88 -48.33 2.00
C GLU A 392 -18.66 -48.27 3.32
N ILE A 393 -19.08 -47.08 3.75
CA ILE A 393 -19.93 -46.91 4.92
C ILE A 393 -21.36 -47.35 4.60
N GLY A 394 -21.82 -47.16 3.35
CA GLY A 394 -23.08 -47.69 2.84
C GLY A 394 -23.15 -49.22 2.91
N MET A 395 -22.10 -49.90 2.43
CA MET A 395 -21.99 -51.36 2.54
C MET A 395 -22.05 -51.84 4.00
N LEU A 396 -21.47 -51.07 4.93
CA LEU A 396 -21.54 -51.37 6.36
C LEU A 396 -22.95 -51.22 6.94
N VAL A 397 -23.69 -50.21 6.48
CA VAL A 397 -25.09 -49.99 6.87
C VAL A 397 -25.99 -51.11 6.39
N ASP A 398 -25.83 -51.52 5.13
CA ASP A 398 -26.60 -52.62 4.55
C ASP A 398 -26.31 -53.94 5.26
N SER A 399 -25.03 -54.26 5.49
CA SER A 399 -24.62 -55.46 6.23
C SER A 399 -25.17 -55.48 7.66
N PHE A 400 -25.18 -54.33 8.35
CA PHE A 400 -25.76 -54.23 9.69
C PHE A 400 -27.28 -54.50 9.67
N ASN A 401 -28.01 -53.91 8.71
CA ASN A 401 -29.46 -54.08 8.59
C ASN A 401 -29.87 -55.49 8.12
N GLU A 402 -28.96 -56.27 7.53
CA GLU A 402 -29.19 -57.67 7.16
C GLU A 402 -28.99 -58.64 8.35
N MET A 403 -28.14 -58.27 9.31
CA MET A 403 -27.92 -59.07 10.53
C MET A 403 -29.08 -59.00 11.54
N THR A 404 -29.98 -58.01 11.41
CA THR A 404 -31.08 -57.69 12.35
C THR A 404 -32.43 -57.77 11.64
#